data_AF-A0A914EEA8-F1
#
_entry.id   AF-A0A914EEA8-F1
#
_cell.length_a   1.000
_cell.length_b   1.000
_cell.length_c   1.000
_cell.angle_alpha   90.00
_cell.angle_beta   90.00
_cell.angle_gamma   90.00
#
_symmetry.space_group_name_H-M   'P 1'
#
loop_
_entity.id
_entity.type
_entity.pdbx_description
1 polymer ?
#
loop_
_entity_poly.entity_id
_entity_poly.type
_entity_poly.pdbx_seq_one_letter_code
_entity_poly.pdbx_strand_id
1 'polypeptide(L)'
;MAFEAMLVLAPLFLLVFILPIMIGGSYRTWGLDVAQTWWEGKEWQGSPLTPFFGSPNDTPIISLIPSITYCDYHFVTLVNDHVLTYRCYLDANWHERIALFTWTMLVLLTFINFCNFFFWIGWAIRMKNCQKRQKWVMKKWMNGDNYSSNEQEFVEKFAGQLKMENLLLFYYIEAHTNRVVTRAFADALYENWKSKQQQIQNSFIVNFQKNIPKATAPPPTPEAEKLMHNLYLKSRIR
;
A
#
# COMPACT_ATOMS: atom_id res chain seq x y z
N MET A 1 2.65 4.49 2.87
CA MET A 1 4.07 4.42 2.48
C MET A 1 4.98 4.24 3.70
N ALA A 2 4.99 5.14 4.68
CA ALA A 2 5.84 4.97 5.88
C ALA A 2 5.55 3.67 6.66
N PHE A 3 4.27 3.34 6.84
CA PHE A 3 3.85 2.08 7.47
C PHE A 3 4.30 0.83 6.69
N GLU A 4 4.08 0.81 5.37
CA GLU A 4 4.54 -0.28 4.49
C GLU A 4 6.07 -0.43 4.50
N ALA A 5 6.80 0.69 4.54
CA ALA A 5 8.25 0.66 4.66
C ALA A 5 8.68 0.06 6.01
N MET A 6 8.00 0.38 7.10
CA MET A 6 8.27 -0.25 8.41
C MET A 6 8.00 -1.76 8.39
N LEU A 7 6.95 -2.22 7.70
CA LEU A 7 6.65 -3.65 7.55
C LEU A 7 7.72 -4.42 6.76
N VAL A 8 8.44 -3.76 5.86
CA VAL A 8 9.59 -4.36 5.15
C VAL A 8 10.85 -4.27 5.99
N LEU A 9 11.12 -3.11 6.58
CA LEU A 9 12.36 -2.83 7.30
C LEU A 9 12.48 -3.65 8.59
N ALA A 10 11.38 -3.89 9.31
CA ALA A 10 11.40 -4.67 10.55
C ALA A 10 11.88 -6.13 10.36
N PRO A 11 11.27 -6.96 9.48
CA PRO A 11 11.75 -8.33 9.25
C PRO A 11 13.14 -8.36 8.61
N LEU A 12 13.46 -7.39 7.74
CA LEU A 12 14.79 -7.26 7.17
C LEU A 12 15.85 -6.95 8.23
N PHE A 13 15.53 -6.07 9.19
CA PHE A 13 16.41 -5.77 10.32
C PHE A 13 16.62 -6.99 11.22
N LEU A 14 15.54 -7.72 11.54
CA LEU A 14 15.64 -8.96 12.33
C LEU A 14 16.53 -10.00 11.63
N LEU A 15 16.40 -10.14 10.32
CA LEU A 15 17.15 -11.10 9.51
C LEU A 15 18.64 -10.72 9.38
N VAL A 16 18.96 -9.44 9.22
CA VAL A 16 20.36 -8.98 9.00
C VAL A 16 21.12 -8.75 10.30
N PHE A 17 20.45 -8.35 11.39
CA PHE A 17 21.13 -7.95 12.62
C PHE A 17 20.88 -8.90 13.79
N ILE A 18 19.63 -9.20 14.10
CA ILE A 18 19.31 -9.97 15.31
C ILE A 18 19.66 -11.44 15.16
N LEU A 19 19.31 -12.05 14.03
CA LEU A 19 19.58 -13.47 13.81
C LEU A 19 21.09 -13.81 13.83
N PRO A 20 21.97 -13.03 13.17
CA PRO A 20 23.40 -13.32 13.23
C PRO A 20 24.03 -13.06 14.59
N ILE A 21 23.54 -12.08 15.35
CA ILE A 21 24.01 -11.84 16.71
C ILE A 21 23.68 -13.03 17.63
N MET A 22 22.50 -13.64 17.46
CA MET A 22 22.07 -14.80 18.26
C MET A 22 22.87 -16.08 17.96
N ILE A 23 23.34 -16.27 16.73
CA ILE A 23 24.13 -17.45 16.32
C ILE A 23 25.62 -17.25 16.63
N GLY A 24 26.10 -16.00 16.59
CA GLY A 24 27.45 -15.59 16.96
C GLY A 24 28.04 -14.62 15.95
N GLY A 25 28.88 -13.68 16.39
CA GLY A 25 29.39 -12.58 15.57
C GLY A 25 30.11 -12.98 14.26
N SER A 26 30.63 -14.21 14.19
CA SER A 26 31.28 -14.77 13.00
C SER A 26 30.30 -15.32 11.96
N TYR A 27 29.01 -15.43 12.27
CA TYR A 27 27.97 -16.09 11.46
C TYR A 27 27.06 -15.10 10.71
N ARG A 28 27.61 -13.97 10.24
CA ARG A 28 26.86 -12.89 9.59
C ARG A 28 26.03 -13.32 8.37
N THR A 29 26.52 -14.29 7.60
CA THR A 29 25.89 -14.78 6.36
C THR A 29 25.38 -16.21 6.45
N TRP A 30 25.31 -16.77 7.67
CA TRP A 30 25.10 -18.21 7.87
C TRP A 30 23.92 -18.80 7.09
N GLY A 31 22.77 -18.12 7.03
CA GLY A 31 21.61 -18.64 6.29
C GLY A 31 21.84 -18.74 4.77
N LEU A 32 22.60 -17.81 4.18
CA LEU A 32 22.98 -17.87 2.76
C LEU A 32 24.02 -18.96 2.51
N ASP A 33 24.96 -19.13 3.44
CA ASP A 33 26.03 -20.13 3.36
C ASP A 33 25.43 -21.56 3.42
N VAL A 34 24.42 -21.77 4.28
CA VAL A 34 23.67 -23.02 4.35
C VAL A 34 22.81 -23.23 3.09
N ALA A 35 22.15 -22.19 2.59
CA ALA A 35 21.37 -22.30 1.35
C ALA A 35 22.24 -22.68 0.15
N GLN A 36 23.45 -22.12 0.04
CA GLN A 36 24.40 -22.46 -1.01
C GLN A 36 24.88 -23.91 -0.91
N THR A 37 25.30 -24.35 0.28
CA THR A 37 25.77 -25.73 0.48
C THR A 37 24.67 -26.76 0.26
N TRP A 38 23.44 -26.44 0.66
CA TRP A 38 22.25 -27.24 0.34
C TRP A 38 21.99 -27.30 -1.18
N TRP A 39 22.11 -26.17 -1.88
CA TRP A 39 21.98 -26.12 -3.34
C TRP A 39 23.04 -26.95 -4.07
N GLU A 40 24.25 -27.01 -3.52
CA GLU A 40 25.35 -27.84 -4.01
C GLU A 40 25.18 -29.34 -3.67
N GLY A 41 24.11 -29.71 -2.95
CA GLY A 41 23.82 -31.09 -2.55
C GLY A 41 24.77 -31.64 -1.49
N LYS A 42 25.50 -30.76 -0.79
CA LYS A 42 26.42 -31.15 0.28
C LYS A 42 25.68 -31.21 1.61
N GLU A 43 26.09 -32.15 2.46
CA GLU A 43 25.63 -32.17 3.84
C GLU A 43 26.20 -30.97 4.59
N TRP A 44 25.32 -30.04 4.97
CA TRP A 44 25.68 -28.86 5.75
C TRP A 44 26.09 -29.19 7.19
N GLN A 45 25.63 -30.32 7.74
CA GLN A 45 25.93 -30.74 9.10
C GLN A 45 27.39 -31.21 9.23
N GLY A 46 28.23 -30.44 9.93
CA GLY A 46 29.63 -30.79 10.18
C GLY A 46 30.59 -30.52 9.01
N SER A 47 30.09 -30.01 7.88
CA SER A 47 30.93 -29.54 6.79
C SER A 47 31.40 -28.10 7.04
N PRO A 48 32.63 -27.75 6.61
CA PRO A 48 33.08 -26.37 6.64
C PRO A 48 32.22 -25.53 5.68
N LEU A 49 31.55 -24.50 6.19
CA LEU A 49 30.83 -23.55 5.34
C LEU A 49 31.78 -22.52 4.75
N THR A 50 31.62 -22.22 3.47
CA THR A 50 32.27 -21.09 2.80
C THR A 50 31.36 -19.87 2.88
N PRO A 51 31.85 -18.71 3.34
CA PRO A 51 31.05 -17.49 3.41
C PRO A 51 30.64 -16.99 2.03
N PHE A 52 29.36 -16.70 1.84
CA PHE A 52 28.76 -16.27 0.57
C PHE A 52 29.35 -14.95 0.06
N PHE A 53 29.69 -14.03 0.96
CA PHE A 53 30.31 -12.73 0.64
C PHE A 53 31.82 -12.67 0.95
N GLY A 54 32.46 -13.81 1.25
CA GLY A 54 33.89 -13.85 1.57
C GLY A 54 34.78 -14.09 0.34
N SER A 55 36.01 -13.59 0.40
CA SER A 55 37.04 -13.92 -0.58
C SER A 55 37.43 -15.40 -0.44
N PRO A 56 37.59 -16.17 -1.53
CA PRO A 56 37.98 -17.59 -1.47
C PRO A 56 39.35 -17.84 -0.81
N ASN A 57 40.15 -16.79 -0.62
CA ASN A 57 41.46 -16.86 0.03
C ASN A 57 41.46 -16.42 1.50
N ASP A 58 40.38 -15.83 2.00
CA ASP A 58 40.23 -15.52 3.43
C ASP A 58 39.59 -16.73 4.11
N THR A 59 40.34 -17.40 4.98
CA THR A 59 39.83 -18.55 5.74
C THR A 59 39.25 -18.09 7.08
N PRO A 60 37.93 -17.94 7.16
CA PRO A 60 37.20 -18.45 8.30
C PRO A 60 36.47 -19.69 7.81
N ILE A 61 37.08 -20.86 8.00
CA ILE A 61 36.35 -22.12 7.97
C ILE A 61 35.36 -22.05 9.14
N ILE A 62 34.10 -21.77 8.83
CA ILE A 62 33.06 -21.74 9.85
C ILE A 62 32.69 -23.19 10.10
N SER A 63 33.31 -23.79 11.11
CA SER A 63 32.96 -25.11 11.59
C SER A 63 31.59 -25.02 12.28
N LEU A 64 30.55 -25.57 11.63
CA LEU A 64 29.25 -25.75 12.27
C LEU A 64 29.39 -26.56 13.56
N ILE A 65 28.49 -26.30 14.49
CA ILE A 65 28.48 -26.96 15.81
C ILE A 65 28.47 -28.47 15.56
N PRO A 66 29.55 -29.20 15.91
CA PRO A 66 29.62 -30.61 15.60
C PRO A 66 28.63 -31.38 16.48
N SER A 67 28.01 -32.41 15.91
CA SER A 67 27.06 -33.28 16.62
C SER A 67 27.74 -34.08 17.75
N ILE A 68 29.05 -34.28 17.64
CA ILE A 68 29.89 -34.94 18.64
C ILE A 68 30.99 -33.96 19.05
N THR A 69 31.02 -33.60 20.32
CA THR A 69 32.08 -32.79 20.92
C THR A 69 32.90 -33.63 21.90
N TYR A 70 34.16 -33.24 22.10
CA TYR A 70 34.99 -33.81 23.16
C TYR A 70 34.96 -32.85 24.34
N CYS A 71 34.59 -33.35 25.51
CA CYS A 71 34.59 -32.58 26.75
C CYS A 71 35.69 -33.13 27.65
N ASP A 72 36.48 -32.22 28.22
CA ASP A 72 37.54 -32.56 29.15
C ASP A 72 37.01 -32.45 30.59
N TYR A 73 37.06 -33.55 31.32
CA TYR A 73 36.77 -33.59 32.75
C TYR A 73 38.08 -33.47 33.52
N HIS A 74 38.23 -32.37 34.25
CA HIS A 74 39.33 -32.20 35.20
C HIS A 74 38.86 -32.69 36.56
N PHE A 75 39.53 -33.70 37.10
CA PHE A 75 39.29 -34.14 38.47
C PHE A 75 40.60 -34.16 39.24
N VAL A 76 40.58 -33.50 40.40
CA VAL A 76 41.75 -33.37 41.26
C VAL A 76 41.76 -34.52 42.26
N THR A 77 42.82 -35.31 42.24
CA THR A 77 43.12 -36.28 43.31
C THR A 77 44.21 -35.70 44.23
N LEU A 78 44.36 -36.18 45.47
CA LEU A 78 45.28 -35.61 46.48
C LEU A 78 46.75 -35.50 46.04
N VAL A 79 47.15 -36.12 44.92
CA VAL A 79 48.54 -36.20 44.46
C VAL A 79 48.74 -35.69 43.02
N ASN A 80 47.70 -35.65 42.17
CA ASN A 80 47.86 -35.23 40.77
C ASN A 80 46.55 -34.78 40.11
N ASP A 81 46.67 -33.88 39.13
CA ASP A 81 45.58 -33.46 38.24
C ASP A 81 45.54 -34.34 37.00
N HIS A 82 44.38 -34.92 36.70
CA HIS A 82 44.17 -35.82 35.58
C HIS A 82 43.04 -35.30 34.70
N VAL A 83 43.27 -35.32 33.38
CA VAL A 83 42.28 -34.93 32.38
C VAL A 83 41.73 -36.19 31.72
N LEU A 84 40.41 -36.38 31.81
CA LEU A 84 39.69 -37.44 31.09
C LEU A 84 38.83 -36.80 30.00
N THR A 85 39.11 -37.15 28.75
CA THR A 85 38.33 -36.71 27.61
C THR A 85 37.25 -37.72 27.26
N TYR A 86 35.99 -37.29 27.25
CA TYR A 86 34.83 -38.10 26.91
C TYR A 86 34.12 -37.55 25.67
N ARG A 87 33.49 -38.45 24.90
CA ARG A 87 32.65 -38.07 23.76
C ARG A 87 31.28 -37.64 24.27
N CYS A 88 30.94 -36.37 24.06
CA CYS A 88 29.63 -35.81 24.33
C CYS A 88 28.81 -35.75 23.04
N TYR A 89 27.56 -36.17 23.12
CA TYR A 89 26.57 -35.85 22.11
C TYR A 89 25.96 -34.51 22.50
N LEU A 90 26.18 -33.49 21.67
CA LEU A 90 25.61 -32.17 21.91
C LEU A 90 24.29 -32.07 21.15
N ASP A 91 23.16 -32.02 21.87
CA ASP A 91 21.82 -31.88 21.27
C ASP A 91 21.52 -30.45 20.75
N ALA A 92 22.57 -29.65 20.57
CA ALA A 92 22.51 -28.31 19.97
C ALA A 92 21.98 -28.31 18.52
N ASN A 93 21.86 -29.49 17.90
CA ASN A 93 21.23 -29.71 16.59
C ASN A 93 19.79 -29.16 16.51
N TRP A 94 19.02 -29.10 17.60
CA TRP A 94 17.66 -28.53 17.58
C TRP A 94 17.66 -27.01 17.43
N HIS A 95 18.59 -26.32 18.08
CA HIS A 95 18.73 -24.87 17.98
C HIS A 95 19.11 -24.44 16.56
N GLU A 96 20.00 -25.19 15.92
CA GLU A 96 20.41 -24.94 14.53
C GLU A 96 19.24 -25.12 13.55
N ARG A 97 18.43 -26.16 13.73
CA ARG A 97 17.24 -26.41 12.89
C ARG A 97 16.17 -25.34 13.06
N ILE A 98 15.90 -24.90 14.29
CA ILE A 98 14.97 -23.78 14.54
C ILE A 98 15.53 -22.49 13.93
N ALA A 99 16.82 -22.23 14.07
CA ALA A 99 17.44 -21.04 13.50
C ALA A 99 17.30 -21.01 11.97
N LEU A 100 17.48 -22.15 11.29
CA LEU A 100 17.25 -22.26 9.85
C LEU A 100 15.79 -22.03 9.51
N PHE A 101 14.87 -22.71 10.19
CA PHE A 101 13.44 -22.55 9.97
C PHE A 101 13.01 -21.08 10.13
N THR A 102 13.50 -20.43 11.19
CA THR A 102 13.23 -19.02 11.47
C THR A 102 13.82 -18.13 10.40
N TRP A 103 15.06 -18.39 9.94
CA TRP A 103 15.68 -17.65 8.85
C TRP A 103 14.87 -17.77 7.56
N THR A 104 14.48 -18.98 7.15
CA THR A 104 13.68 -19.21 5.94
C THR A 104 12.32 -18.51 6.02
N MET A 105 11.64 -18.57 7.17
CA MET A 105 10.36 -17.88 7.37
C MET A 105 10.52 -16.35 7.32
N LEU A 106 11.59 -15.81 7.90
CA LEU A 106 11.91 -14.38 7.83
C LEU A 106 12.26 -13.93 6.40
N VAL A 107 13.01 -14.73 5.64
CA VAL A 107 13.29 -14.47 4.21
C VAL A 107 11.97 -14.42 3.44
N LEU A 108 11.09 -15.41 3.64
CA LEU A 108 9.79 -15.47 2.97
C LEU A 108 8.90 -14.29 3.33
N LEU A 109 8.82 -13.92 4.62
CA LEU A 109 8.07 -12.76 5.08
C LEU A 109 8.63 -11.46 4.49
N THR A 110 9.95 -11.32 4.46
CA THR A 110 10.62 -10.16 3.86
C THR A 110 10.31 -10.08 2.37
N PHE A 111 10.31 -11.21 1.65
CA PHE A 111 9.98 -11.27 0.24
C PHE A 111 8.52 -10.87 -0.04
N ILE A 112 7.57 -11.41 0.71
CA ILE A 112 6.14 -11.04 0.59
C ILE A 112 5.95 -9.54 0.83
N ASN A 113 6.56 -9.00 1.90
CA ASN A 113 6.47 -7.58 2.23
C ASN A 113 7.15 -6.72 1.15
N PHE A 114 8.26 -7.16 0.59
CA PHE A 114 8.92 -6.49 -0.53
C PHE A 114 7.99 -6.41 -1.74
N CYS A 115 7.39 -7.54 -2.17
CA CYS A 115 6.40 -7.56 -3.25
C CYS A 115 5.22 -6.61 -2.98
N ASN A 116 4.68 -6.62 -1.76
CA ASN A 116 3.62 -5.71 -1.35
C ASN A 116 4.05 -4.24 -1.45
N PHE A 117 5.27 -3.91 -1.01
CA PHE A 117 5.82 -2.56 -1.11
C PHE A 117 5.96 -2.08 -2.57
N PHE A 118 6.45 -2.93 -3.49
CA PHE A 118 6.49 -2.58 -4.92
C PHE A 118 5.11 -2.39 -5.52
N PHE A 119 4.14 -3.21 -5.12
CA PHE A 119 2.75 -3.05 -5.53
C PHE A 119 2.21 -1.67 -5.12
N TRP A 120 2.42 -1.25 -3.87
CA TRP A 120 2.01 0.06 -3.37
C TRP A 120 2.76 1.23 -4.01
N ILE A 121 4.07 1.09 -4.27
CA ILE A 121 4.82 2.09 -5.05
C ILE A 121 4.22 2.24 -6.45
N GLY A 122 4.02 1.13 -7.15
CA GLY A 122 3.43 1.13 -8.49
C GLY A 122 2.05 1.77 -8.50
N TRP A 123 1.23 1.46 -7.49
CA TRP A 123 -0.08 2.07 -7.29
C TRP A 123 0.02 3.58 -7.05
N ALA A 124 0.91 4.02 -6.14
CA ALA A 124 1.10 5.45 -5.83
C ALA A 124 1.57 6.25 -7.06
N ILE A 125 2.51 5.71 -7.84
CA ILE A 125 2.99 6.32 -9.09
C ILE A 125 1.84 6.42 -10.11
N ARG A 126 1.04 5.36 -10.25
CA ARG A 126 -0.12 5.35 -11.16
C ARG A 126 -1.17 6.37 -10.76
N MET A 127 -1.43 6.52 -9.46
CA MET A 127 -2.45 7.43 -8.91
C MET A 127 -2.03 8.90 -8.90
N LYS A 128 -0.73 9.21 -8.98
CA LYS A 128 -0.23 10.58 -9.17
C LYS A 128 -0.68 11.19 -10.51
N ASN A 129 -0.84 10.36 -11.54
CA ASN A 129 -1.30 10.80 -12.86
C ASN A 129 -2.83 10.93 -12.89
N CYS A 130 -3.34 12.17 -12.86
CA CYS A 130 -4.78 12.48 -12.83
C CYS A 130 -5.58 11.76 -13.94
N GLN A 131 -5.07 11.80 -15.17
CA GLN A 131 -5.69 11.17 -16.34
C GLN A 131 -5.78 9.64 -16.23
N LYS A 132 -4.72 8.98 -15.76
CA LYS A 132 -4.69 7.52 -15.56
C LYS A 132 -5.57 7.10 -14.37
N ARG A 133 -5.67 7.95 -13.35
CA ARG A 133 -6.54 7.78 -12.19
C ARG A 133 -8.01 7.81 -12.61
N GLN A 134 -8.43 8.85 -13.32
CA GLN A 134 -9.82 9.01 -13.80
C GLN A 134 -10.25 7.80 -14.62
N LYS A 135 -9.46 7.42 -15.63
CA LYS A 135 -9.76 6.25 -16.47
C LYS A 135 -9.86 4.94 -15.67
N TRP A 136 -9.03 4.78 -14.65
CA TRP A 136 -9.06 3.60 -13.79
C TRP A 136 -10.30 3.57 -12.89
N VAL A 137 -10.66 4.69 -12.26
CA VAL A 137 -11.87 4.81 -11.43
C VAL A 137 -13.13 4.54 -12.25
N MET A 138 -13.23 5.17 -13.41
CA MET A 138 -14.35 4.99 -14.34
C MET A 138 -14.54 3.54 -14.75
N LYS A 139 -13.46 2.86 -15.14
CA LYS A 139 -13.50 1.46 -15.55
C LYS A 139 -13.78 0.52 -14.38
N LYS A 140 -13.23 0.79 -13.20
CA LYS A 140 -13.31 -0.15 -12.08
C LYS A 140 -14.64 -0.06 -11.33
N TRP A 141 -15.06 1.15 -11.00
CA TRP A 141 -16.16 1.40 -10.06
C TRP A 141 -17.42 1.98 -10.72
N MET A 142 -17.33 2.71 -11.84
CA MET A 142 -18.49 3.41 -12.41
C MET A 142 -18.99 2.83 -13.73
N ASN A 143 -18.47 1.68 -14.20
CA ASN A 143 -18.97 1.02 -15.42
C ASN A 143 -19.08 1.99 -16.62
N GLY A 144 -17.98 2.73 -16.89
CA GLY A 144 -17.95 3.90 -17.79
C GLY A 144 -18.44 3.73 -19.23
N ASP A 145 -18.80 2.52 -19.65
CA ASP A 145 -19.35 2.20 -20.98
C ASP A 145 -20.88 2.38 -21.05
N ASN A 146 -21.57 2.48 -19.91
CA ASN A 146 -23.04 2.57 -19.84
C ASN A 146 -23.59 4.01 -19.82
N TYR A 147 -22.73 5.04 -19.79
CA TYR A 147 -23.16 6.44 -19.70
C TYR A 147 -23.26 7.11 -21.07
N SER A 148 -24.23 8.02 -21.21
CA SER A 148 -24.33 8.89 -22.39
C SER A 148 -23.13 9.85 -22.47
N SER A 149 -22.76 10.31 -23.66
CA SER A 149 -21.60 11.20 -23.89
C SER A 149 -21.61 12.45 -22.99
N ASN A 150 -22.79 13.00 -22.73
CA ASN A 150 -22.95 14.19 -21.87
C ASN A 150 -22.79 13.84 -20.39
N GLU A 151 -23.22 12.65 -19.97
CA GLU A 151 -23.04 12.18 -18.60
C GLU A 151 -21.59 11.82 -18.34
N GLN A 152 -20.90 11.29 -19.34
CA GLN A 152 -19.50 10.88 -19.24
C GLN A 152 -18.58 12.04 -18.82
N GLU A 153 -18.83 13.26 -19.30
CA GLU A 153 -18.09 14.46 -18.88
C GLU A 153 -18.34 14.81 -17.40
N PHE A 154 -19.57 14.68 -16.91
CA PHE A 154 -19.90 14.88 -15.49
C PHE A 154 -19.24 13.83 -14.60
N VAL A 155 -19.24 12.56 -15.02
CA VAL A 155 -18.59 11.50 -14.26
C VAL A 155 -17.07 11.66 -14.27
N GLU A 156 -16.46 12.10 -15.38
CA GLU A 156 -15.02 12.40 -15.44
C GLU A 156 -14.63 13.54 -14.50
N LYS A 157 -15.49 14.57 -14.41
CA LYS A 157 -15.33 15.69 -13.47
C LYS A 157 -15.44 15.24 -12.02
N PHE A 158 -16.38 14.36 -11.71
CA PHE A 158 -16.50 13.73 -10.39
C PHE A 158 -15.26 12.89 -10.05
N ALA A 159 -14.82 12.02 -10.96
CA ALA A 159 -13.62 11.19 -10.78
C ALA A 159 -12.34 12.02 -10.64
N GLY A 160 -12.30 13.20 -11.26
CA GLY A 160 -11.23 14.19 -11.12
C GLY A 160 -11.17 14.80 -9.72
N GLN A 161 -12.33 15.06 -9.11
CA GLN A 161 -12.46 15.64 -7.76
C GLN A 161 -12.18 14.65 -6.62
N LEU A 162 -12.19 13.34 -6.90
CA LEU A 162 -11.81 12.33 -5.92
C LEU A 162 -10.31 12.42 -5.60
N LYS A 163 -10.01 12.85 -4.37
CA LYS A 163 -8.66 12.88 -3.81
C LYS A 163 -8.13 11.46 -3.61
N MET A 164 -6.79 11.31 -3.62
CA MET A 164 -6.10 10.04 -3.41
C MET A 164 -6.54 9.31 -2.13
N GLU A 165 -6.80 10.05 -1.05
CA GLU A 165 -7.29 9.52 0.23
C GLU A 165 -8.64 8.80 0.07
N ASN A 166 -9.57 9.40 -0.68
CA ASN A 166 -10.89 8.82 -0.94
C ASN A 166 -10.76 7.54 -1.78
N LEU A 167 -9.86 7.52 -2.77
CA LEU A 167 -9.60 6.32 -3.57
C LEU A 167 -9.03 5.17 -2.72
N LEU A 168 -8.18 5.48 -1.74
CA LEU A 168 -7.65 4.48 -0.81
C LEU A 168 -8.79 3.87 0.02
N LEU A 169 -9.73 4.68 0.50
CA LEU A 169 -10.90 4.21 1.22
C LEU A 169 -11.76 3.27 0.37
N PHE A 170 -12.04 3.64 -0.89
CA PHE A 170 -12.76 2.76 -1.82
C PHE A 170 -12.05 1.42 -2.03
N TYR A 171 -10.72 1.43 -2.14
CA TYR A 171 -9.93 0.20 -2.25
C TYR A 171 -10.02 -0.66 -0.99
N TYR A 172 -9.99 -0.05 0.19
CA TYR A 172 -10.13 -0.75 1.47
C TYR A 172 -11.53 -1.37 1.63
N ILE A 173 -12.58 -0.62 1.28
CA ILE A 173 -13.95 -1.13 1.27
C ILE A 173 -14.06 -2.32 0.32
N GLU A 174 -13.49 -2.22 -0.88
CA GLU A 174 -13.48 -3.32 -1.87
C GLU A 174 -12.76 -4.57 -1.34
N ALA A 175 -11.66 -4.40 -0.60
CA ALA A 175 -10.90 -5.49 -0.01
C ALA A 175 -11.66 -6.22 1.11
N HIS A 176 -12.51 -5.51 1.87
CA HIS A 176 -13.21 -6.06 3.04
C HIS A 176 -14.67 -6.46 2.80
N THR A 177 -15.34 -5.92 1.79
CA THR A 177 -16.76 -6.20 1.52
C THR A 177 -16.92 -7.04 0.27
N ASN A 178 -17.02 -6.38 -0.88
CA ASN A 178 -17.03 -6.94 -2.22
C ASN A 178 -17.09 -5.80 -3.22
N ARG A 179 -16.61 -6.04 -4.44
CA ARG A 179 -16.63 -5.05 -5.52
C ARG A 179 -18.03 -4.51 -5.84
N VAL A 180 -19.08 -5.33 -5.70
CA VAL A 180 -20.46 -4.91 -5.96
C VAL A 180 -20.93 -3.82 -4.98
N VAL A 181 -20.58 -3.98 -3.70
CA VAL A 181 -20.93 -3.01 -2.64
C VAL A 181 -20.19 -1.69 -2.87
N THR A 182 -18.89 -1.77 -3.21
CA THR A 182 -18.09 -0.57 -3.53
C THR A 182 -18.65 0.22 -4.71
N ARG A 183 -19.19 -0.48 -5.73
CA ARG A 183 -19.84 0.15 -6.89
C ARG A 183 -21.12 0.87 -6.49
N ALA A 184 -22.03 0.19 -5.79
CA ALA A 184 -23.26 0.80 -5.30
C ALA A 184 -22.99 2.03 -4.40
N PHE A 185 -21.92 1.98 -3.60
CA PHE A 185 -21.48 3.11 -2.79
C PHE A 185 -20.93 4.27 -3.65
N ALA A 186 -20.15 3.97 -4.70
CA ALA A 186 -19.67 4.98 -5.64
C ALA A 186 -20.83 5.66 -6.40
N ASP A 187 -21.83 4.89 -6.82
CA ASP A 187 -23.02 5.39 -7.49
C ASP A 187 -23.84 6.30 -6.57
N ALA A 188 -24.07 5.88 -5.32
CA ALA A 188 -24.76 6.71 -4.33
C ALA A 188 -24.01 8.01 -4.01
N LEU A 189 -22.67 7.96 -3.95
CA LEU A 189 -21.84 9.15 -3.74
C LEU A 189 -21.90 10.10 -4.94
N TYR A 190 -21.93 9.56 -6.15
CA TYR A 190 -22.07 10.33 -7.38
C TYR A 190 -23.42 11.05 -7.46
N GLU A 191 -24.52 10.36 -7.16
CA GLU A 191 -25.86 10.97 -7.16
C GLU A 191 -25.95 12.10 -6.12
N ASN A 192 -25.45 11.89 -4.91
CA ASN A 192 -25.38 12.94 -3.88
C ASN A 192 -24.53 14.14 -4.32
N TRP A 193 -23.40 13.88 -4.98
CA TRP A 193 -22.56 14.94 -5.53
C TRP A 193 -23.27 15.73 -6.63
N LYS A 194 -23.96 15.03 -7.54
CA LYS A 194 -24.73 15.63 -8.64
C LYS A 194 -25.84 16.53 -8.11
N SER A 195 -26.61 16.08 -7.13
CA SER A 195 -27.64 16.90 -6.46
C SER A 195 -27.05 18.16 -5.82
N LYS A 196 -25.88 18.05 -5.18
CA LYS A 196 -25.20 19.20 -4.57
C LYS A 196 -24.71 20.20 -5.62
N GLN A 197 -24.16 19.73 -6.75
CA GLN A 197 -23.75 20.61 -7.85
C GLN A 197 -24.95 21.36 -8.46
N GLN A 198 -26.08 20.68 -8.64
CA GLN A 198 -27.32 21.30 -9.12
C GLN A 198 -27.83 22.37 -8.15
N GLN A 199 -27.79 22.13 -6.83
CA GLN A 199 -28.16 23.14 -5.83
C GLN A 199 -27.25 24.37 -5.88
N ILE A 200 -25.95 24.18 -6.04
CA ILE A 200 -24.99 25.29 -6.16
C ILE A 200 -25.30 26.10 -7.43
N GLN A 201 -25.54 25.45 -8.57
CA GLN A 201 -25.90 26.14 -9.80
C GLN A 201 -27.20 26.93 -9.66
N ASN A 202 -28.24 26.32 -9.07
CA ASN A 202 -29.53 26.98 -8.86
C ASN A 202 -29.41 28.19 -7.92
N SER A 203 -28.65 28.08 -6.83
CA SER A 203 -28.42 29.21 -5.91
C SER A 203 -27.64 30.34 -6.56
N PHE A 204 -26.68 30.03 -7.45
CA PHE A 204 -25.96 31.04 -8.22
C PHE A 204 -26.88 31.79 -9.19
N ILE A 205 -27.76 31.08 -9.91
CA ILE A 205 -28.74 31.68 -10.83
C ILE A 205 -29.70 32.59 -10.05
N VAL A 206 -30.24 32.14 -8.92
CA VAL A 206 -31.16 32.93 -8.07
C VAL A 206 -30.46 34.20 -7.56
N ASN A 207 -29.21 34.09 -7.10
CA ASN A 207 -28.44 35.26 -6.64
C ASN A 207 -28.10 36.21 -7.79
N PHE A 208 -27.78 35.69 -8.97
CA PHE A 208 -27.54 36.50 -10.16
C PHE A 208 -28.79 37.27 -10.57
N GLN A 209 -29.94 36.60 -10.62
CA GLN A 209 -31.23 37.20 -10.99
C GLN A 209 -31.68 38.27 -9.98
N LYS A 210 -31.35 38.11 -8.69
CA LYS A 210 -31.58 39.12 -7.65
C LYS A 210 -30.69 40.36 -7.79
N ASN A 211 -29.51 40.20 -8.39
CA ASN A 211 -28.53 41.27 -8.58
C ASN A 211 -28.61 41.96 -9.94
N ILE A 212 -29.47 41.50 -10.86
CA ILE A 212 -29.80 42.26 -12.07
C ILE A 212 -30.62 43.47 -11.60
N PRO A 213 -30.14 44.71 -11.78
CA PRO A 213 -30.94 45.88 -11.43
C PRO A 213 -32.24 45.78 -12.22
N LYS A 214 -33.38 45.85 -11.54
CA LYS A 214 -34.68 46.05 -12.20
C LYS A 214 -34.48 47.24 -13.12
N ALA A 215 -34.47 47.01 -14.43
CA ALA A 215 -34.55 48.09 -15.40
C ALA A 215 -35.85 48.81 -15.07
N THR A 216 -35.73 49.95 -14.38
CA THR A 216 -36.85 50.85 -14.16
C THR A 216 -37.27 51.24 -15.56
N ALA A 217 -38.37 50.67 -16.03
CA ALA A 217 -38.99 51.13 -17.27
C ALA A 217 -39.12 52.65 -17.15
N PRO A 218 -38.65 53.43 -18.13
CA PRO A 218 -38.80 54.87 -18.07
C PRO A 218 -40.27 55.19 -17.82
N PRO A 219 -40.59 56.12 -16.90
CA PRO A 219 -41.97 56.47 -16.60
C PRO A 219 -42.68 56.82 -17.92
N PRO A 220 -43.90 56.32 -18.16
CA PRO A 220 -44.61 56.63 -19.39
C PRO A 220 -44.75 58.15 -19.50
N THR A 221 -44.30 58.70 -20.62
CA THR A 221 -44.54 60.11 -20.91
C THR A 221 -46.05 60.36 -20.94
N PRO A 222 -46.53 61.49 -20.39
CA PRO A 222 -47.98 61.77 -20.27
C PRO A 222 -48.71 61.83 -21.63
N GLU A 223 -47.99 61.87 -22.74
CA GLU A 223 -48.55 61.74 -24.09
C GLU A 223 -48.94 60.29 -24.43
N ALA A 224 -48.17 59.29 -23.97
CA ALA A 224 -48.46 57.88 -24.23
C ALA A 224 -49.72 57.40 -23.46
N GLU A 225 -49.97 57.94 -22.28
CA GLU A 225 -51.14 57.63 -21.46
C GLU A 225 -52.43 58.18 -22.10
N LYS A 226 -52.38 59.39 -22.66
CA LYS A 226 -53.49 59.97 -23.42
C LYS A 226 -53.78 59.19 -24.72
N LEU A 227 -52.75 58.70 -25.39
CA LEU A 227 -52.89 57.93 -26.63
C LEU A 227 -53.51 56.55 -26.37
N MET A 228 -53.12 55.88 -25.27
CA MET A 228 -53.74 54.64 -24.80
C MET A 228 -55.20 54.84 -24.38
N HIS A 229 -55.52 55.92 -23.65
CA HIS A 229 -56.90 56.20 -23.25
C HIS A 229 -57.81 56.50 -24.44
N ASN A 230 -57.31 57.22 -25.45
CA ASN A 230 -58.04 57.48 -26.69
C ASN A 230 -58.20 56.23 -27.56
N LEU A 231 -57.20 55.35 -27.63
CA LEU A 231 -57.32 54.06 -28.33
C LEU A 231 -58.33 53.14 -27.63
N TYR A 232 -58.34 53.13 -26.30
CA TYR A 232 -59.29 52.35 -25.52
C TYR A 232 -60.73 52.83 -25.72
N LEU A 233 -60.97 54.16 -25.67
CA LEU A 233 -62.28 54.74 -25.95
C LEU A 233 -62.73 54.49 -27.40
N LYS A 234 -61.81 54.54 -28.38
CA LYS A 234 -62.11 54.30 -29.79
C LYS A 234 -62.44 52.83 -30.08
N SER A 235 -61.95 51.89 -29.28
CA SER A 235 -62.28 50.46 -29.38
C SER A 235 -63.65 50.08 -28.80
N ARG A 236 -64.25 50.95 -27.99
CA ARG A 236 -65.52 50.68 -27.29
C ARG A 236 -66.75 51.28 -27.99
N ILE A 237 -66.53 52.08 -29.05
CA ILE A 237 -67.57 52.78 -29.82
C ILE A 237 -67.78 52.14 -31.22
N ARG A 238 -67.19 50.97 -31.47
CA ARG A 238 -67.43 50.17 -32.69
C ARG A 238 -67.86 48.77 -32.30
#